data_AF-A0A090VKQ1-F1
#
_entry.id   AF-A0A090VKQ1-F1
#
_cell.length_a   1.000
_cell.length_b   1.000
_cell.length_c   1.000
_cell.angle_alpha   90.00
_cell.angle_beta   90.00
_cell.angle_gamma   90.00
#
_symmetry.space_group_name_H-M   'P 1'
#
loop_
_entity.id
_entity.type
_entity.pdbx_description
1 polymer ?
#
loop_
_entity_poly.entity_id
_entity_poly.type
_entity_poly.pdbx_seq_one_letter_code
_entity_poly.pdbx_strand_id
1 'polypeptide(L)'
;MKKLVGILIIAVVLVSCKDGKSSNDRILLDSEGRINDISVVVDNENWKGQLGEAIRDVLTVPVYGLPQDEPTFNINQIPPQVFTDFITRTRTVLKIELNKPAGIKFADNVYAQPQKVVLITGKTKQEVIDILNENAPKIIETFRNIELSQRQRIMRKALYNDKVIEEKLGLSIEFLTRIE
;
A
#
# COMPACT_ATOMS: atom_id res chain seq x y z
N MET A 1 41.54 33.76 -24.14
CA MET A 1 40.39 33.62 -23.23
C MET A 1 39.20 32.89 -23.85
N LYS A 2 38.78 33.16 -25.10
CA LYS A 2 37.64 32.46 -25.76
C LYS A 2 37.81 30.93 -25.90
N LYS A 3 39.04 30.45 -26.11
CA LYS A 3 39.36 29.00 -26.21
C LYS A 3 39.24 28.25 -24.87
N LEU A 4 39.45 28.93 -23.74
CA LEU A 4 39.33 28.35 -22.40
C LEU A 4 37.86 28.21 -21.99
N VAL A 5 37.01 29.16 -22.38
CA VAL A 5 35.55 29.10 -22.15
C VAL A 5 34.91 27.94 -22.91
N GLY A 6 35.36 27.66 -24.14
CA GLY A 6 34.87 26.51 -24.92
C GLY A 6 35.21 25.15 -24.30
N ILE A 7 36.40 25.01 -23.71
CA ILE A 7 36.82 23.78 -23.02
C ILE A 7 36.01 23.57 -21.73
N LEU A 8 35.69 24.65 -21.01
CA LEU A 8 34.89 24.58 -19.78
C LEU A 8 33.43 24.16 -20.06
N ILE A 9 32.83 24.66 -21.15
CA ILE A 9 31.47 24.27 -21.55
C ILE A 9 31.43 22.80 -21.98
N ILE A 10 32.42 22.31 -22.72
CA ILE A 10 32.51 20.88 -23.10
C ILE A 10 32.70 19.98 -21.87
N ALA A 11 33.47 20.42 -20.87
CA ALA A 11 33.66 19.66 -19.64
C ALA A 11 32.37 19.53 -18.81
N VAL A 12 31.51 20.56 -18.79
CA VAL A 12 30.22 20.52 -18.05
C VAL A 12 29.21 19.57 -18.72
N VAL A 13 29.24 19.45 -20.05
CA VAL A 13 28.34 18.52 -20.77
C VAL A 13 28.69 17.06 -20.49
N LEU A 14 29.97 16.74 -20.24
CA LEU A 14 30.41 15.36 -19.94
C LEU A 14 30.11 14.89 -18.51
N VAL A 15 29.75 15.79 -17.59
CA VAL A 15 29.34 15.46 -16.22
C VAL A 15 27.81 15.32 -16.10
N SER A 16 27.06 15.78 -17.09
CA SER A 16 25.60 15.69 -17.14
C SER A 16 25.13 14.39 -17.80
N CYS A 17 25.39 13.26 -17.15
CA CYS A 17 24.51 12.07 -17.17
C CYS A 17 25.15 10.93 -16.38
N LYS A 18 24.84 10.87 -15.09
CA LYS A 18 24.81 9.62 -14.32
C LYS A 18 23.40 9.43 -13.80
N ASP A 19 22.47 9.19 -14.72
CA ASP A 19 21.22 8.52 -14.35
C ASP A 19 21.57 7.07 -14.05
N GLY A 20 21.84 6.80 -12.78
CA GLY A 20 22.03 5.46 -12.23
C GLY A 20 20.71 4.68 -12.19
N LYS A 21 20.00 4.58 -13.31
CA LYS A 21 18.93 3.59 -13.48
C LYS A 21 19.56 2.35 -14.09
N SER A 22 19.77 1.36 -13.22
CA SER A 22 20.12 0.00 -13.60
C SER A 22 19.14 -0.46 -14.68
N SER A 23 19.64 -1.02 -15.78
CA SER A 23 18.87 -1.56 -16.90
C SER A 23 17.98 -2.76 -16.52
N ASN A 24 17.82 -3.03 -15.23
CA ASN A 24 17.05 -4.14 -14.65
C ASN A 24 15.97 -3.68 -13.67
N ASP A 25 15.76 -2.37 -13.49
CA ASP A 25 14.67 -1.87 -12.63
C ASP A 25 13.34 -1.98 -13.39
N ARG A 26 12.53 -2.97 -12.99
CA ARG A 26 11.16 -3.12 -13.50
C ARG A 26 10.40 -1.82 -13.23
N ILE A 27 9.92 -1.17 -14.29
CA ILE A 27 9.07 0.02 -14.15
C ILE A 27 7.73 -0.43 -13.55
N LEU A 28 7.54 -0.15 -12.27
CA LEU A 28 6.27 -0.40 -11.58
C LEU A 28 5.34 0.80 -11.75
N LEU A 29 4.10 0.51 -12.12
CA LEU A 29 3.06 1.52 -12.21
C LEU A 29 2.57 1.93 -10.81
N ASP A 30 1.91 3.09 -10.73
CA ASP A 30 1.29 3.54 -9.50
C ASP A 30 0.21 2.54 -9.04
N SER A 31 0.12 2.36 -7.73
CA SER A 31 -0.92 1.55 -7.10
C SER A 31 -2.28 2.24 -7.14
N GLU A 32 -3.35 1.47 -7.33
CA GLU A 32 -4.73 1.94 -7.50
C GLU A 32 -5.65 1.43 -6.36
N GLY A 33 -6.93 1.83 -6.38
CA GLY A 33 -7.94 1.44 -5.40
C GLY A 33 -8.29 2.54 -4.38
N ARG A 34 -9.42 2.35 -3.66
CA ARG A 34 -9.91 3.29 -2.64
C ARG A 34 -9.03 3.23 -1.39
N ILE A 35 -9.12 4.24 -0.52
CA ILE A 35 -8.46 4.22 0.78
C ILE A 35 -9.13 3.16 1.67
N ASN A 36 -8.32 2.45 2.45
CA ASN A 36 -8.70 1.38 3.38
C ASN A 36 -9.34 0.14 2.72
N ASP A 37 -9.19 -0.04 1.41
CA ASP A 37 -9.60 -1.26 0.72
C ASP A 37 -8.46 -2.30 0.73
N ILE A 38 -8.74 -3.51 1.20
CA ILE A 38 -7.84 -4.67 1.14
C ILE A 38 -8.33 -5.66 0.10
N SER A 39 -7.46 -6.02 -0.83
CA SER A 39 -7.68 -7.10 -1.79
C SER A 39 -7.32 -8.45 -1.16
N VAL A 40 -8.30 -9.31 -0.91
CA VAL A 40 -8.09 -10.65 -0.38
C VAL A 40 -8.15 -11.66 -1.52
N VAL A 41 -6.99 -12.21 -1.88
CA VAL A 41 -6.85 -13.17 -2.98
C VAL A 41 -7.00 -14.59 -2.43
N VAL A 42 -8.17 -15.17 -2.63
CA VAL A 42 -8.57 -16.50 -2.14
C VAL A 42 -9.73 -17.03 -2.99
N ASP A 43 -9.77 -18.34 -3.22
CA ASP A 43 -10.85 -18.97 -3.99
C ASP A 43 -12.19 -18.91 -3.26
N ASN A 44 -13.27 -19.06 -4.03
CA ASN A 44 -14.64 -18.90 -3.55
C ASN A 44 -15.04 -19.91 -2.47
N GLU A 45 -14.51 -21.12 -2.50
CA GLU A 45 -14.84 -22.15 -1.51
C GLU A 45 -14.22 -21.82 -0.15
N ASN A 46 -12.96 -21.41 -0.16
CA ASN A 46 -12.26 -20.99 1.05
C ASN A 46 -12.79 -19.66 1.60
N TRP A 47 -13.23 -18.74 0.73
CA TRP A 47 -13.86 -17.49 1.14
C TRP A 47 -15.21 -17.66 1.85
N LYS A 48 -16.00 -18.65 1.43
CA LYS A 48 -17.31 -18.94 2.03
C LYS A 48 -17.22 -19.79 3.30
N GLY A 49 -16.05 -20.37 3.58
CA GLY A 49 -15.81 -21.25 4.71
C GLY A 49 -15.15 -20.53 5.90
N GLN A 50 -14.69 -21.35 6.86
CA GLN A 50 -14.02 -20.90 8.09
C GLN A 50 -12.81 -19.99 7.86
N LEU A 51 -12.07 -20.21 6.77
CA LEU A 51 -10.92 -19.37 6.42
C LEU A 51 -11.36 -17.94 6.06
N GLY A 52 -12.43 -17.80 5.29
CA GLY A 52 -13.00 -16.49 4.97
C GLY A 52 -13.54 -15.77 6.21
N GLU A 53 -14.21 -16.48 7.12
CA GLU A 53 -14.65 -15.91 8.40
C GLU A 53 -13.45 -15.41 9.23
N ALA A 54 -12.41 -16.23 9.40
CA ALA A 54 -11.20 -15.81 10.13
C ALA A 54 -10.54 -14.56 9.52
N ILE A 55 -10.53 -14.44 8.19
CA ILE A 55 -10.02 -13.24 7.52
C ILE A 55 -10.87 -12.01 7.83
N ARG A 56 -12.20 -12.14 7.84
CA ARG A 56 -13.10 -11.03 8.21
C ARG A 56 -12.90 -10.66 9.68
N ASP A 57 -12.85 -11.64 10.58
CA ASP A 57 -12.65 -11.39 12.01
C ASP A 57 -11.35 -10.62 12.29
N VAL A 58 -10.29 -10.89 11.53
CA VAL A 58 -9.00 -10.17 11.68
C VAL A 58 -9.03 -8.78 11.03
N LEU A 59 -9.61 -8.64 9.83
CA LEU A 59 -9.49 -7.42 9.03
C LEU A 59 -10.65 -6.43 9.21
N THR A 60 -11.83 -6.88 9.64
CA THR A 60 -13.01 -6.02 9.86
C THR A 60 -13.31 -5.79 11.33
N VAL A 61 -12.32 -5.89 12.21
CA VAL A 61 -12.47 -5.49 13.62
C VAL A 61 -13.01 -4.06 13.66
N PRO A 62 -14.10 -3.80 14.40
CA PRO A 62 -14.70 -2.48 14.46
C PRO A 62 -13.76 -1.47 15.13
N VAL A 63 -13.78 -0.24 14.64
CA VAL A 63 -12.99 0.85 15.23
C VAL A 63 -13.60 1.23 16.58
N TYR A 64 -12.84 0.99 17.66
CA TYR A 64 -13.28 1.30 19.01
C TYR A 64 -13.55 2.80 19.20
N GLY A 65 -14.66 3.11 19.87
CA GLY A 65 -15.01 4.47 20.28
C GLY A 65 -15.95 5.22 19.33
N LEU A 66 -16.34 4.62 18.20
CA LEU A 66 -17.38 5.17 17.34
C LEU A 66 -18.78 4.78 17.86
N PRO A 67 -19.80 5.66 17.75
CA PRO A 67 -21.17 5.33 18.11
C PRO A 67 -21.82 4.32 17.17
N GLN A 68 -21.29 4.21 15.94
CA GLN A 68 -21.68 3.24 14.94
C GLN A 68 -20.47 2.35 14.64
N ASP A 69 -20.67 1.03 14.65
CA ASP A 69 -19.61 0.08 14.31
C ASP A 69 -19.22 0.22 12.84
N GLU A 70 -17.99 0.68 12.60
CA GLU A 70 -17.37 0.73 11.28
C GLU A 70 -16.17 -0.21 11.22
N PRO A 71 -16.05 -1.05 10.17
CA PRO A 71 -14.91 -1.94 10.01
C PRO A 71 -13.64 -1.14 9.73
N THR A 72 -12.50 -1.58 10.27
CA THR A 72 -11.20 -0.92 10.05
C THR A 72 -10.82 -0.88 8.56
N PHE A 73 -11.17 -1.91 7.79
CA PHE A 73 -10.91 -2.01 6.36
C PHE A 73 -12.14 -2.53 5.59
N ASN A 74 -12.26 -2.12 4.33
CA ASN A 74 -13.18 -2.75 3.38
C ASN A 74 -12.46 -3.94 2.73
N ILE A 75 -13.14 -5.08 2.63
CA ILE A 75 -12.56 -6.27 2.01
C ILE A 75 -13.16 -6.51 0.64
N ASN A 76 -12.28 -6.64 -0.35
CA ASN A 76 -12.61 -7.05 -1.71
C ASN A 76 -12.04 -8.45 -1.95
N GLN A 77 -12.91 -9.47 -2.01
CA GLN A 77 -12.49 -10.83 -2.36
C GLN A 77 -12.18 -10.93 -3.85
N ILE A 78 -11.04 -11.54 -4.17
CA ILE A 78 -10.57 -11.73 -5.54
C ILE A 78 -10.21 -13.21 -5.74
N PRO A 79 -10.93 -13.95 -6.60
CA PRO A 79 -10.52 -15.29 -6.97
C PRO A 79 -9.13 -15.29 -7.63
N PRO A 80 -8.22 -16.23 -7.29
CA PRO A 80 -6.86 -16.25 -7.83
C PRO A 80 -6.79 -16.26 -9.36
N GLN A 81 -7.80 -16.83 -10.02
CA GLN A 81 -7.91 -16.94 -11.48
C GLN A 81 -8.06 -15.59 -12.18
N VAL A 82 -8.59 -14.58 -11.47
CA VAL A 82 -8.78 -13.22 -12.00
C VAL A 82 -7.80 -12.22 -11.38
N PHE A 83 -6.86 -12.69 -10.55
CA PHE A 83 -5.83 -11.82 -9.97
C PHE A 83 -4.70 -11.56 -10.97
N THR A 84 -5.01 -10.82 -12.03
CA THR A 84 -4.07 -10.48 -13.13
C THR A 84 -4.15 -8.99 -13.49
N ASP A 85 -3.14 -8.49 -14.19
CA ASP A 85 -3.07 -7.14 -14.76
C ASP A 85 -3.45 -6.04 -13.75
N PHE A 86 -4.49 -5.25 -14.06
CA PHE A 86 -4.94 -4.12 -13.25
C PHE A 86 -5.38 -4.54 -11.83
N ILE A 87 -5.92 -5.75 -11.67
CA ILE A 87 -6.39 -6.26 -10.38
C ILE A 87 -5.22 -6.46 -9.42
N THR A 88 -4.03 -6.76 -9.93
CA THR A 88 -2.82 -6.92 -9.11
C THR A 88 -2.27 -5.59 -8.59
N ARG A 89 -2.71 -4.45 -9.11
CA ARG A 89 -2.15 -3.13 -8.83
C ARG A 89 -2.78 -2.43 -7.62
N THR A 90 -3.57 -3.13 -6.80
CA THR A 90 -4.15 -2.56 -5.57
C THR A 90 -3.09 -2.36 -4.48
N ARG A 91 -3.27 -1.35 -3.62
CA ARG A 91 -2.27 -0.97 -2.61
C ARG A 91 -1.98 -2.03 -1.55
N THR A 92 -3.02 -2.70 -1.08
CA THR A 92 -2.90 -3.71 -0.02
C THR A 92 -3.51 -5.02 -0.50
N VAL A 93 -2.70 -6.08 -0.44
CA VAL A 93 -3.09 -7.41 -0.91
C VAL A 93 -2.79 -8.42 0.19
N LEU A 94 -3.80 -9.16 0.61
CA LEU A 94 -3.65 -10.39 1.39
C LEU A 94 -3.87 -11.58 0.46
N LYS A 95 -2.80 -12.32 0.14
CA LYS A 95 -2.86 -13.48 -0.74
C LYS A 95 -2.74 -14.76 0.07
N ILE A 96 -3.66 -15.68 -0.16
CA ILE A 96 -3.68 -16.99 0.49
C ILE A 96 -3.36 -18.08 -0.53
N GLU A 97 -2.40 -18.95 -0.23
CA GLU A 97 -2.07 -20.09 -1.09
C GLU A 97 -2.01 -21.39 -0.27
N LEU A 98 -2.95 -22.31 -0.55
CA LEU A 98 -2.97 -23.64 0.05
C LEU A 98 -2.04 -24.62 -0.68
N ASN A 99 -1.83 -25.79 -0.07
CA ASN A 99 -0.98 -26.88 -0.57
C ASN A 99 0.50 -26.49 -0.73
N LYS A 100 0.99 -25.56 0.11
CA LYS A 100 2.38 -25.10 0.14
C LYS A 100 2.96 -25.22 1.56
N PRO A 101 4.29 -25.20 1.74
CA PRO A 101 4.89 -25.13 3.07
C PRO A 101 4.34 -23.93 3.86
N ALA A 102 4.09 -24.14 5.15
CA ALA A 102 3.57 -23.13 6.05
C ALA A 102 4.49 -21.91 6.10
N GLY A 103 3.93 -20.71 5.99
CA GLY A 103 4.73 -19.49 6.08
C GLY A 103 3.94 -18.21 5.84
N ILE A 104 4.55 -17.09 6.25
CA ILE A 104 4.07 -15.75 5.98
C ILE A 104 5.20 -14.92 5.36
N LYS A 105 4.89 -14.15 4.32
CA LYS A 105 5.84 -13.25 3.66
C LYS A 105 5.20 -11.88 3.48
N PHE A 106 5.92 -10.85 3.90
CA PHE A 106 5.60 -9.45 3.64
C PHE A 106 6.48 -9.00 2.47
N ALA A 107 5.87 -8.54 1.40
CA ALA A 107 6.56 -8.10 0.20
C ALA A 107 6.10 -6.71 -0.21
N ASP A 108 7.06 -5.91 -0.65
CA ASP A 108 6.85 -4.53 -1.05
C ASP A 108 6.92 -4.44 -2.57
N ASN A 109 6.02 -3.64 -3.13
CA ASN A 109 6.04 -3.26 -4.54
C ASN A 109 6.16 -4.46 -5.51
N VAL A 110 5.32 -5.49 -5.30
CA VAL A 110 5.37 -6.72 -6.11
C VAL A 110 4.84 -6.47 -7.52
N TYR A 111 3.75 -5.70 -7.63
CA TYR A 111 3.01 -5.44 -8.87
C TYR A 111 2.85 -3.94 -9.16
N ALA A 112 2.79 -3.11 -8.13
CA ALA A 112 2.62 -1.66 -8.22
C ALA A 112 3.34 -0.93 -7.09
N GLN A 113 3.43 0.40 -7.14
CA GLN A 113 4.06 1.20 -6.08
C GLN A 113 3.21 2.42 -5.67
N PRO A 114 3.12 2.76 -4.36
CA PRO A 114 3.51 1.94 -3.22
C PRO A 114 2.55 0.74 -3.05
N GLN A 115 3.04 -0.44 -2.68
CA GLN A 115 2.20 -1.61 -2.44
C GLN A 115 2.74 -2.48 -1.30
N LYS A 116 1.83 -3.04 -0.49
CA LYS A 116 2.10 -4.10 0.48
C LYS A 116 1.34 -5.37 0.12
N VAL A 117 2.08 -6.46 -0.07
CA VAL A 117 1.53 -7.80 -0.28
C VAL A 117 1.90 -8.69 0.90
N VAL A 118 0.90 -9.21 1.59
CA VAL A 118 1.05 -10.25 2.61
C VAL A 118 0.65 -11.57 1.98
N LEU A 119 1.59 -12.50 1.84
CA LEU A 119 1.35 -13.85 1.37
C LEU A 119 1.36 -14.81 2.56
N ILE A 120 0.27 -15.53 2.76
CA ILE A 120 0.18 -16.63 3.73
C ILE A 120 0.06 -17.94 2.96
N THR A 121 0.93 -18.89 3.30
CA THR A 121 0.96 -20.22 2.71
C THR A 121 0.76 -21.29 3.78
N GLY A 122 0.12 -22.40 3.43
CA GLY A 122 -0.09 -23.53 4.33
C GLY A 122 -0.55 -24.78 3.60
N LYS A 123 -0.37 -25.95 4.22
CA LYS A 123 -0.85 -27.23 3.69
C LYS A 123 -2.35 -27.40 3.94
N THR A 124 -2.84 -26.87 5.06
CA THR A 124 -4.25 -26.98 5.47
C THR A 124 -4.87 -25.62 5.74
N LYS A 125 -6.20 -25.56 5.73
CA LYS A 125 -6.94 -24.32 6.07
C LYS A 125 -6.66 -23.87 7.50
N GLN A 126 -6.58 -24.83 8.44
CA GLN A 126 -6.32 -24.54 9.85
C GLN A 126 -4.95 -23.91 10.04
N GLU A 127 -3.91 -24.46 9.41
CA GLU A 127 -2.55 -23.91 9.49
C GLU A 127 -2.48 -22.46 8.96
N VAL A 128 -3.22 -22.14 7.90
CA VAL A 128 -3.33 -20.75 7.41
C VAL A 128 -4.05 -19.85 8.40
N ILE A 129 -5.14 -20.33 9.01
CA ILE A 129 -5.89 -19.58 10.04
C ILE A 129 -5.01 -19.30 11.25
N ASP A 130 -4.23 -20.29 11.69
CA ASP A 130 -3.33 -20.15 12.84
C ASP A 130 -2.26 -19.08 12.56
N ILE A 131 -1.60 -19.15 11.39
CA ILE A 131 -0.61 -18.13 10.96
C ILE A 131 -1.26 -16.74 10.86
N LEU A 132 -2.46 -16.66 10.30
CA LEU A 132 -3.21 -15.41 10.15
C LEU A 132 -3.47 -14.78 11.52
N ASN A 133 -4.00 -15.54 12.47
CA ASN A 133 -4.32 -15.07 13.82
C ASN A 133 -3.07 -14.68 14.60
N GLU A 134 -2.03 -15.50 14.54
CA GLU A 134 -0.77 -15.25 15.25
C GLU A 134 -0.07 -13.97 14.74
N ASN A 135 -0.27 -13.61 13.46
CA ASN A 135 0.32 -12.42 12.84
C ASN A 135 -0.67 -11.26 12.65
N ALA A 136 -1.92 -11.38 13.13
CA ALA A 136 -2.97 -10.39 12.90
C ALA A 136 -2.56 -8.95 13.25
N PRO A 137 -1.96 -8.65 14.42
CA PRO A 137 -1.54 -7.28 14.74
C PRO A 137 -0.56 -6.68 13.73
N LYS A 138 0.41 -7.49 13.26
CA LYS A 138 1.44 -7.08 12.30
C LYS A 138 0.85 -6.86 10.91
N ILE A 139 -0.10 -7.69 10.49
CA ILE A 139 -0.81 -7.53 9.21
C ILE A 139 -1.60 -6.22 9.21
N ILE A 140 -2.41 -6.00 10.25
CA ILE A 140 -3.22 -4.78 10.42
C ILE A 140 -2.33 -3.54 10.43
N GLU A 141 -1.25 -3.56 11.20
CA GLU A 141 -0.31 -2.43 11.26
C GLU A 141 0.33 -2.15 9.91
N THR A 142 0.76 -3.19 9.18
CA THR A 142 1.38 -3.07 7.86
C THR A 142 0.43 -2.38 6.88
N PHE A 143 -0.83 -2.82 6.80
CA PHE A 143 -1.83 -2.24 5.91
C PHE A 143 -2.23 -0.82 6.35
N ARG A 144 -2.46 -0.60 7.65
CA ARG A 144 -2.80 0.72 8.18
C ARG A 144 -1.72 1.76 7.87
N ASN A 145 -0.45 1.39 8.01
CA ASN A 145 0.66 2.34 7.80
C ASN A 145 0.77 2.78 6.32
N ILE A 146 0.63 1.85 5.37
CA ILE A 146 0.63 2.22 3.94
C ILE A 146 -0.61 3.05 3.58
N GLU A 147 -1.80 2.68 4.09
CA GLU A 147 -3.03 3.44 3.85
C GLU A 147 -2.99 4.85 4.44
N LEU A 148 -2.47 4.99 5.67
CA LEU A 148 -2.27 6.28 6.32
C LEU A 148 -1.30 7.16 5.53
N SER A 149 -0.18 6.60 5.08
CA SER A 149 0.79 7.34 4.27
C SER A 149 0.17 7.83 2.95
N GLN A 150 -0.68 7.01 2.33
CA GLN A 150 -1.38 7.38 1.11
C GLN A 150 -2.43 8.46 1.37
N ARG A 151 -3.21 8.32 2.45
CA ARG A 151 -4.19 9.33 2.86
C ARG A 151 -3.52 10.68 3.08
N GLN A 152 -2.40 10.71 3.81
CA GLN A 152 -1.60 11.92 4.00
C GLN A 152 -1.07 12.48 2.69
N ARG A 153 -0.56 11.62 1.79
CA ARG A 153 -0.10 12.04 0.44
C ARG A 153 -1.22 12.71 -0.36
N ILE A 154 -2.43 12.16 -0.32
CA ILE A 154 -3.60 12.75 -0.99
C ILE A 154 -3.97 14.08 -0.32
N MET A 155 -4.00 14.12 1.02
CA MET A 155 -4.36 15.34 1.76
C MET A 155 -3.41 16.50 1.45
N ARG A 156 -2.10 16.25 1.35
CA ARG A 156 -1.10 17.26 1.01
C ARG A 156 -1.31 17.92 -0.36
N LYS A 157 -2.08 17.31 -1.27
CA LYS A 157 -2.39 17.89 -2.58
C LYS A 157 -3.44 19.02 -2.53
N ALA A 158 -4.19 19.12 -1.44
CA ALA A 158 -5.32 20.03 -1.30
C ALA A 158 -5.24 20.88 -0.02
N LEU A 159 -4.03 21.19 0.43
CA LEU A 159 -3.79 22.01 1.62
C LEU A 159 -4.30 23.44 1.44
N TYR A 160 -4.84 23.98 2.52
CA TYR A 160 -5.17 25.39 2.63
C TYR A 160 -3.91 26.25 2.60
N ASN A 161 -4.02 27.41 1.96
CA ASN A 161 -2.95 28.40 1.94
C ASN A 161 -2.95 29.16 3.28
N ASP A 162 -2.09 28.73 4.21
CA ASP A 162 -2.03 29.21 5.58
C ASP A 162 -1.29 30.55 5.76
N LYS A 163 -0.92 31.26 4.68
CA LYS A 163 -0.22 32.57 4.75
C LYS A 163 -0.84 33.56 5.73
N VAL A 164 -2.17 33.69 5.74
CA VAL A 164 -2.86 34.63 6.65
C VAL A 164 -2.70 34.23 8.12
N ILE A 165 -2.64 32.92 8.39
CA ILE A 165 -2.44 32.36 9.73
C ILE A 165 -0.98 32.58 10.14
N GLU A 166 -0.04 32.30 9.24
CA GLU A 166 1.40 32.50 9.46
C GLU A 166 1.72 33.97 9.76
N GLU A 167 1.19 34.90 8.96
CA GLU A 167 1.41 36.34 9.11
C GLU A 167 0.83 36.92 10.41
N LYS A 168 -0.33 36.42 10.85
CA LYS A 168 -1.04 36.96 12.03
C LYS A 168 -0.68 36.28 13.34
N LEU A 169 -0.37 34.98 13.29
CA LEU A 169 -0.20 34.14 14.48
C LEU A 169 1.20 33.53 14.58
N GLY A 170 2.03 33.58 13.53
CA GLY A 170 3.35 32.96 13.51
C GLY A 170 3.31 31.43 13.52
N LEU A 171 2.18 30.84 13.13
CA LEU A 171 1.95 29.39 13.12
C LEU A 171 1.76 28.90 11.69
N SER A 172 2.45 27.81 11.33
CA SER A 172 2.16 27.06 10.10
C SER A 172 1.38 25.80 10.44
N ILE A 173 0.31 25.55 9.69
CA ILE A 173 -0.62 24.45 9.94
C ILE A 173 -1.03 23.81 8.61
N GLU A 174 -0.79 22.50 8.48
CA GLU A 174 -1.27 21.71 7.35
C GLU A 174 -2.71 21.23 7.60
N PHE A 175 -3.69 21.81 6.89
CA PHE A 175 -5.08 21.34 6.90
C PHE A 175 -5.72 21.49 5.51
N LEU A 176 -6.81 20.76 5.27
CA LEU A 176 -7.48 20.72 3.97
C LEU A 176 -8.30 21.98 3.69
N THR A 177 -8.32 22.41 2.43
CA THR A 177 -9.22 23.47 1.93
C THR A 177 -10.71 23.11 1.98
N ARG A 178 -11.05 21.81 1.88
CA ARG A 178 -12.42 21.29 1.97
C ARG A 178 -12.41 19.86 2.56
N ILE A 179 -13.41 19.56 3.37
CA ILE A 179 -13.74 18.20 3.83
C ILE A 179 -14.88 17.72 2.93
N GLU A 180 -14.60 16.80 2.00
CA GLU A 180 -15.61 15.99 1.29
C GLU A 180 -15.63 14.58 1.86
#